data_AF-A0A3N1H4J9-F1
#
_entry.id   AF-A0A3N1H4J9-F1
#
_cell.length_a   1.000
_cell.length_b   1.000
_cell.length_c   1.000
_cell.angle_alpha   90.00
_cell.angle_beta   90.00
_cell.angle_gamma   90.00
#
_symmetry.space_group_name_H-M   'P 1'
#
loop_
_entity.id
_entity.type
_entity.pdbx_description
1 polymer ?
#
loop_
_entity_poly.entity_id
_entity_poly.type
_entity_poly.pdbx_seq_one_letter_code
_entity_poly.pdbx_strand_id
1 'polypeptide(L)'
;MSAVLEWVKAVGLGSIIGVFVGARLTRQSQDRQFLRQAVAQRVDRARTVYQEALILGHRLSSTLTAPRGGESELPTREKADQARELHRELFEATVRLSSEGAIAIAHQYSRAMTQSQWLCAMIEGEMEVRPPLGLDDYWRTWHNFVRELDAADMLWERWQDEQSSSSSRGMWPFRRKQATQTTQAIIP
;
A
#
# COMPACT_ATOMS: atom_id res chain seq x y z
N MET A 1 59.33 18.92 -33.32
CA MET A 1 57.97 18.86 -33.88
C MET A 1 57.08 17.77 -33.25
N SER A 2 57.53 16.90 -32.34
CA SER A 2 56.68 15.82 -31.79
C SER A 2 55.74 16.26 -30.64
N ALA A 3 56.14 17.21 -29.80
CA ALA A 3 55.37 17.60 -28.60
C ALA A 3 53.99 18.23 -28.92
N VAL A 4 53.89 19.01 -30.00
CA VAL A 4 52.63 19.64 -30.42
C VAL A 4 51.63 18.59 -30.93
N LEU A 5 52.13 17.55 -31.60
CA LEU A 5 51.30 16.48 -32.15
C LEU A 5 50.70 15.59 -31.05
N GLU A 6 51.43 15.36 -29.96
CA GLU A 6 50.92 14.62 -28.80
C GLU A 6 49.88 15.41 -28.00
N TRP A 7 50.06 16.73 -27.87
CA TRP A 7 49.10 17.59 -27.18
C TRP A 7 47.75 17.65 -27.93
N VAL A 8 47.78 17.76 -29.26
CA VAL A 8 46.56 17.73 -30.10
C VAL A 8 45.84 16.39 -30.01
N LYS A 9 46.57 15.26 -29.96
CA LYS A 9 45.97 13.93 -29.76
C LYS A 9 45.32 13.79 -28.38
N ALA A 10 45.96 14.28 -27.32
CA ALA A 10 45.44 14.24 -25.96
C ALA A 10 44.16 15.08 -25.80
N VAL A 11 44.12 16.28 -26.38
CA VAL A 11 42.94 17.15 -26.35
C VAL A 11 41.79 16.57 -27.18
N GLY A 12 42.08 15.99 -28.34
CA GLY A 12 41.08 15.32 -29.18
C GLY A 12 40.44 14.10 -28.47
N LEU A 13 41.26 13.25 -27.83
CA LEU A 13 40.77 12.10 -27.05
C LEU A 13 39.95 12.53 -25.83
N GLY A 14 40.37 13.57 -25.11
CA GLY A 14 39.62 14.10 -23.97
C GLY A 14 38.23 14.62 -24.36
N SER A 15 38.11 15.29 -25.52
CA SER A 15 36.84 15.78 -26.04
C SER A 15 35.88 14.64 -26.43
N ILE A 16 36.38 13.60 -27.11
CA ILE A 16 35.56 12.44 -27.52
C ILE A 16 35.05 11.66 -26.30
N ILE A 17 35.90 11.44 -25.29
CA ILE A 17 35.51 10.77 -24.04
C ILE A 17 34.48 11.62 -23.29
N GLY A 18 34.67 12.94 -23.21
CA GLY A 18 33.74 13.87 -22.57
C GLY A 18 32.34 13.84 -23.20
N VAL A 19 32.26 13.82 -24.54
CA VAL A 19 30.97 13.72 -25.28
C VAL A 19 30.31 12.36 -25.03
N PHE A 20 31.06 11.26 -25.06
CA PHE A 20 30.50 9.92 -24.81
C PHE A 20 30.00 9.76 -23.37
N VAL A 21 30.77 10.23 -22.38
CA VAL A 21 30.37 10.19 -20.97
C VAL A 21 29.16 11.12 -20.74
N GLY A 22 29.19 12.33 -21.31
CA GLY A 22 28.07 13.27 -21.26
C GLY A 22 26.78 12.66 -21.83
N ALA A 23 26.82 12.12 -23.05
CA ALA A 23 25.67 11.48 -23.68
C ALA A 23 25.14 10.28 -22.88
N ARG A 24 26.03 9.47 -22.29
CA ARG A 24 25.65 8.35 -21.43
C ARG A 24 24.98 8.82 -20.13
N LEU A 25 25.51 9.86 -19.49
CA LEU A 25 24.93 10.45 -18.28
C LEU A 25 23.59 11.12 -18.56
N THR A 26 23.45 11.81 -19.69
CA THR A 26 22.18 12.44 -20.11
C THR A 26 21.10 11.38 -20.36
N ARG A 27 21.41 10.30 -21.10
CA ARG A 27 20.47 9.18 -21.30
C ARG A 27 20.07 8.54 -19.96
N GLN A 28 21.04 8.27 -19.09
CA GLN A 28 20.78 7.71 -17.76
C GLN A 28 19.93 8.66 -16.88
N SER A 29 20.10 9.98 -17.01
CA SER A 29 19.27 10.96 -16.29
C SER A 29 17.85 11.04 -16.82
N GLN A 30 17.66 10.95 -18.15
CA GLN A 30 16.35 10.92 -18.79
C GLN A 30 15.57 9.66 -18.40
N ASP A 31 16.21 8.48 -18.48
CA ASP A 31 15.59 7.21 -18.08
C ASP A 31 15.14 7.25 -16.62
N ARG A 32 15.95 7.85 -15.73
CA ARG A 32 15.57 8.04 -14.31
C ARG A 32 14.41 8.99 -14.12
N GLN A 33 14.31 10.07 -14.91
CA GLN A 33 13.20 11.00 -14.85
C GLN A 33 11.89 10.34 -15.33
N PHE A 34 11.93 9.58 -16.42
CA PHE A 34 10.77 8.83 -16.91
C PHE A 34 10.28 7.80 -15.89
N LEU A 35 11.20 7.05 -15.26
CA LEU A 35 10.84 6.09 -14.21
C LEU A 35 10.21 6.79 -13.00
N ARG A 36 10.74 7.93 -12.55
CA ARG A 36 10.15 8.70 -11.45
C ARG A 36 8.75 9.21 -11.78
N GLN A 37 8.54 9.72 -12.99
CA GLN A 37 7.23 10.17 -13.44
C GLN A 37 6.23 9.00 -13.52
N ALA A 38 6.64 7.85 -14.06
CA ALA A 38 5.81 6.65 -14.12
C ALA A 38 5.43 6.13 -12.72
N VAL A 39 6.38 6.13 -11.77
CA VAL A 39 6.13 5.75 -10.37
C VAL A 39 5.18 6.76 -9.70
N ALA A 40 5.38 8.06 -9.88
CA ALA A 40 4.49 9.09 -9.33
C ALA A 40 3.06 8.93 -9.85
N GLN A 41 2.89 8.78 -11.17
CA GLN A 41 1.57 8.55 -11.78
C GLN A 41 0.89 7.27 -11.27
N ARG A 42 1.66 6.21 -11.02
CA ARG A 42 1.15 4.96 -10.46
C ARG A 42 0.72 5.13 -8.99
N VAL A 43 1.51 5.83 -8.19
CA VAL A 43 1.16 6.15 -6.78
C VAL A 43 -0.10 7.00 -6.73
N ASP A 44 -0.23 8.00 -7.60
CA ASP A 44 -1.43 8.86 -7.65
C ASP A 44 -2.67 8.07 -8.07
N ARG A 45 -2.56 7.18 -9.06
CA ARG A 45 -3.66 6.27 -9.41
C ARG A 45 -4.04 5.35 -8.26
N ALA A 46 -3.06 4.72 -7.62
CA ALA A 46 -3.29 3.86 -6.46
C ALA A 46 -3.93 4.62 -5.30
N ARG A 47 -3.57 5.90 -5.10
CA ARG A 47 -4.14 6.75 -4.04
C ARG A 47 -5.62 6.99 -4.26
N THR A 48 -6.03 7.33 -5.48
CA THR A 48 -7.45 7.53 -5.80
C THR A 48 -8.25 6.27 -5.52
N VAL A 49 -7.76 5.11 -5.94
CA VAL A 49 -8.43 3.82 -5.71
C VAL A 49 -8.43 3.46 -4.21
N TYR A 50 -7.34 3.75 -3.48
CA TYR A 50 -7.28 3.52 -2.04
C TYR A 50 -8.29 4.39 -1.28
N GLN A 51 -8.42 5.66 -1.63
CA GLN A 51 -9.42 6.55 -1.03
C GLN A 51 -10.84 6.07 -1.29
N GLU A 52 -11.12 5.57 -2.49
CA GLU A 52 -12.40 4.93 -2.83
C GLU A 52 -12.64 3.69 -1.96
N ALA A 53 -11.66 2.78 -1.87
CA ALA A 53 -11.73 1.59 -1.03
C ALA A 53 -11.95 1.92 0.45
N LEU A 54 -11.29 2.98 0.95
CA LEU A 54 -11.42 3.45 2.32
C LEU A 54 -12.86 3.92 2.62
N ILE A 55 -13.43 4.74 1.73
CA ILE A 55 -14.81 5.21 1.85
C ILE A 55 -15.78 4.02 1.84
N LEU A 56 -15.57 3.06 0.93
CA LEU A 56 -16.40 1.85 0.84
C LEU A 56 -16.28 0.98 2.09
N GLY A 57 -15.06 0.75 2.59
CA GLY A 57 -14.83 0.01 3.84
C GLY A 57 -15.51 0.65 5.04
N HIS A 58 -15.45 1.98 5.14
CA HIS A 58 -16.12 2.71 6.21
C HIS A 58 -17.65 2.64 6.11
N ARG A 59 -18.21 2.81 4.90
CA ARG A 59 -19.65 2.63 4.66
C ARG A 59 -20.10 1.21 4.98
N LEU A 60 -19.31 0.20 4.60
CA LEU A 60 -19.59 -1.20 4.90
C LEU A 60 -19.60 -1.45 6.42
N SER A 61 -18.64 -0.91 7.16
CA SER A 61 -18.59 -0.97 8.63
C SER A 61 -19.79 -0.30 9.30
N SER A 62 -20.20 0.87 8.80
CA SER A 62 -21.38 1.56 9.30
C SER A 62 -22.69 0.83 8.98
N THR A 63 -22.71 0.01 7.92
CA THR A 63 -23.90 -0.74 7.49
C THR A 63 -24.08 -2.01 8.32
N LEU A 64 -22.98 -2.72 8.55
CA LEU A 64 -22.91 -3.94 9.38
C LEU A 64 -22.71 -3.61 10.86
N THR A 65 -23.11 -2.42 11.30
CA THR A 65 -22.85 -1.82 12.63
C THR A 65 -22.77 -2.83 13.77
N ALA A 66 -21.79 -2.64 14.66
CA ALA A 66 -21.64 -3.45 15.86
C ALA A 66 -22.86 -3.29 16.80
N PRO A 67 -23.49 -4.39 17.27
CA PRO A 67 -24.63 -4.31 18.18
C PRO A 67 -24.23 -3.71 19.54
N ARG A 68 -24.87 -2.61 19.96
CA ARG A 68 -24.54 -1.92 21.24
C ARG A 68 -25.32 -2.50 22.42
N GLY A 69 -24.62 -3.21 23.32
CA GLY A 69 -24.99 -3.42 24.74
C GLY A 69 -26.39 -3.97 25.06
N GLY A 70 -26.44 -5.21 25.56
CA GLY A 70 -27.57 -5.77 26.32
C GLY A 70 -28.79 -6.23 25.52
N GLU A 71 -29.26 -5.44 24.54
CA GLU A 71 -30.48 -5.72 23.77
C GLU A 71 -30.40 -5.24 22.30
N SER A 72 -29.19 -5.19 21.71
CA SER A 72 -29.07 -4.76 20.32
C SER A 72 -29.32 -5.94 19.37
N GLU A 73 -30.46 -5.89 18.69
CA GLU A 73 -30.79 -6.76 17.57
C GLU A 73 -29.68 -6.69 16.50
N LEU A 74 -29.46 -7.83 15.81
CA LEU A 74 -28.59 -7.88 14.65
C LEU A 74 -29.10 -6.93 13.55
N PRO A 75 -28.22 -6.39 12.67
CA PRO A 75 -28.69 -5.62 11.54
C PRO A 75 -29.71 -6.39 10.69
N THR A 76 -30.62 -5.67 10.04
CA THR A 76 -31.71 -6.29 9.27
C THR A 76 -31.21 -6.90 7.96
N ARG A 77 -32.00 -7.78 7.35
CA ARG A 77 -31.70 -8.34 6.01
C ARG A 77 -31.48 -7.26 4.95
N GLU A 78 -32.23 -6.16 5.01
CA GLU A 78 -32.02 -5.00 4.13
C GLU A 78 -30.60 -4.42 4.26
N LYS A 79 -30.05 -4.39 5.48
CA LYS A 79 -28.66 -3.98 5.72
C LYS A 79 -27.65 -4.99 5.17
N ALA A 80 -27.95 -6.28 5.22
CA ALA A 80 -27.11 -7.31 4.59
C ALA A 80 -27.08 -7.14 3.05
N ASP A 81 -28.21 -6.82 2.42
CA ASP A 81 -28.27 -6.55 0.98
C ASP A 81 -27.49 -5.28 0.60
N GLN A 82 -27.63 -4.20 1.38
CA GLN A 82 -26.82 -2.99 1.21
C GLN A 82 -25.32 -3.29 1.36
N ALA A 83 -24.95 -4.13 2.34
CA ALA A 83 -23.56 -4.52 2.57
C ALA A 83 -22.99 -5.38 1.43
N ARG A 84 -23.80 -6.20 0.76
CA ARG A 84 -23.38 -6.99 -0.41
C ARG A 84 -23.01 -6.11 -1.60
N GLU A 85 -23.78 -5.06 -1.86
CA GLU A 85 -23.46 -4.13 -2.94
C GLU A 85 -22.15 -3.38 -2.64
N LEU A 86 -22.00 -2.87 -1.41
CA LEU A 86 -20.75 -2.25 -0.96
C LEU A 86 -19.56 -3.21 -1.02
N HIS A 87 -19.78 -4.50 -0.72
CA HIS A 87 -18.76 -5.54 -0.86
C HIS A 87 -18.33 -5.71 -2.32
N ARG A 88 -19.28 -5.71 -3.27
CA ARG A 88 -18.98 -5.80 -4.70
C ARG A 88 -18.15 -4.61 -5.19
N GLU A 89 -18.53 -3.39 -4.80
CA GLU A 89 -17.78 -2.17 -5.11
C GLU A 89 -16.36 -2.22 -4.49
N LEU A 90 -16.25 -2.67 -3.24
CA LEU A 90 -14.95 -2.80 -2.55
C LEU A 90 -14.06 -3.86 -3.21
N PHE A 91 -14.64 -4.94 -3.72
CA PHE A 91 -13.92 -5.95 -4.49
C PHE A 91 -13.31 -5.36 -5.77
N GLU A 92 -14.08 -4.57 -6.53
CA GLU A 92 -13.59 -3.89 -7.72
C GLU A 92 -12.46 -2.90 -7.41
N ALA A 93 -12.55 -2.16 -6.30
CA ALA A 93 -11.46 -1.31 -5.82
C ALA A 93 -10.22 -2.13 -5.43
N THR A 94 -10.40 -3.28 -4.80
CA THR A 94 -9.32 -4.20 -4.40
C THR A 94 -8.56 -4.76 -5.61
N VAL A 95 -9.26 -5.12 -6.69
CA VAL A 95 -8.66 -5.56 -7.95
C VAL A 95 -7.85 -4.43 -8.58
N ARG A 96 -8.40 -3.21 -8.61
CA ARG A 96 -7.69 -2.03 -9.12
C ARG A 96 -6.43 -1.72 -8.31
N LEU A 97 -6.47 -1.78 -6.97
CA LEU A 97 -5.29 -1.65 -6.11
C LEU A 97 -4.22 -2.70 -6.42
N SER A 98 -4.63 -3.94 -6.64
CA SER A 98 -3.72 -5.03 -7.04
C SER A 98 -3.05 -4.75 -8.38
N SER A 99 -3.78 -4.17 -9.34
CA SER A 99 -3.24 -3.80 -10.66
C SER A 99 -2.21 -2.67 -10.58
N GLU A 100 -2.35 -1.76 -9.61
CA GLU A 100 -1.33 -0.74 -9.29
C GLU A 100 -0.23 -1.30 -8.36
N GLY A 101 -0.21 -2.62 -8.12
CA GLY A 101 0.74 -3.38 -7.32
C GLY A 101 0.79 -3.01 -5.83
N ALA A 102 -0.30 -2.49 -5.31
CA ALA A 102 -0.55 -2.35 -3.87
C ALA A 102 -1.06 -3.69 -3.27
N ILE A 103 -0.34 -4.78 -3.52
CA ILE A 103 -0.79 -6.17 -3.29
C ILE A 103 -1.10 -6.44 -1.81
N ALA A 104 -0.25 -5.98 -0.90
CA ALA A 104 -0.43 -6.20 0.53
C ALA A 104 -1.71 -5.53 1.06
N ILE A 105 -2.03 -4.34 0.55
CA ILE A 105 -3.23 -3.57 0.90
C ILE A 105 -4.47 -4.29 0.37
N ALA A 106 -4.43 -4.69 -0.91
CA ALA A 106 -5.51 -5.45 -1.53
C ALA A 106 -5.77 -6.81 -0.82
N HIS A 107 -4.72 -7.44 -0.31
CA HIS A 107 -4.84 -8.66 0.49
C HIS A 107 -5.61 -8.39 1.80
N GLN A 108 -5.35 -7.29 2.49
CA GLN A 108 -6.10 -6.96 3.71
C GLN A 108 -7.56 -6.63 3.41
N TYR A 109 -7.85 -5.89 2.34
CA TYR A 109 -9.23 -5.67 1.91
C TYR A 109 -9.93 -6.99 1.55
N SER A 110 -9.24 -7.95 0.93
CA SER A 110 -9.78 -9.31 0.70
C SER A 110 -10.11 -10.05 2.00
N ARG A 111 -9.29 -9.90 3.05
CA ARG A 111 -9.57 -10.47 4.37
C ARG A 111 -10.75 -9.79 5.05
N ALA A 112 -10.85 -8.46 4.98
CA ALA A 112 -12.00 -7.70 5.46
C ALA A 112 -13.29 -8.13 4.74
N MET A 113 -13.26 -8.25 3.41
CA MET A 113 -14.36 -8.74 2.60
C MET A 113 -14.82 -10.14 3.01
N THR A 114 -13.88 -11.04 3.33
CA THR A 114 -14.23 -12.36 3.87
C THR A 114 -15.04 -12.19 5.16
N GLN A 115 -14.56 -11.39 6.12
CA GLN A 115 -15.29 -11.15 7.38
C GLN A 115 -16.67 -10.52 7.14
N SER A 116 -16.81 -9.61 6.17
CA SER A 116 -18.10 -8.99 5.86
C SER A 116 -19.10 -9.98 5.30
N GLN A 117 -18.67 -10.97 4.51
CA GLN A 117 -19.55 -12.05 4.04
C GLN A 117 -20.06 -12.91 5.20
N TRP A 118 -19.19 -13.23 6.17
CA TRP A 118 -19.60 -13.91 7.40
C TRP A 118 -20.64 -13.10 8.18
N LEU A 119 -20.47 -11.78 8.28
CA LEU A 119 -21.43 -10.88 8.92
C LEU A 119 -22.79 -10.89 8.22
N CYS A 120 -22.82 -10.82 6.88
CA CYS A 120 -24.07 -10.93 6.12
C CYS A 120 -24.75 -12.29 6.32
N ALA A 121 -24.00 -13.39 6.25
CA ALA A 121 -24.54 -14.73 6.45
C ALA A 121 -25.15 -14.92 7.84
N MET A 122 -24.55 -14.31 8.88
CA MET A 122 -25.10 -14.30 10.23
C MET A 122 -26.41 -13.51 10.35
N ILE A 123 -26.51 -12.36 9.68
CA ILE A 123 -27.74 -11.55 9.63
C ILE A 123 -28.90 -12.32 9.00
N GLU A 124 -28.63 -13.09 7.95
CA GLU A 124 -29.67 -13.75 7.17
C GLU A 124 -30.12 -15.09 7.76
N GLY A 125 -29.43 -15.59 8.79
CA GLY A 125 -29.69 -16.91 9.35
C GLY A 125 -29.34 -18.05 8.39
N GLU A 126 -28.60 -17.78 7.31
CA GLU A 126 -28.28 -18.75 6.24
C GLU A 126 -27.16 -19.74 6.61
N MET A 127 -26.73 -19.79 7.88
CA MET A 127 -25.78 -20.80 8.36
C MET A 127 -26.50 -22.07 8.83
N GLU A 128 -27.02 -22.87 7.89
CA GLU A 128 -27.63 -24.19 8.16
C GLU A 128 -26.67 -25.22 8.82
N VAL A 129 -25.38 -24.92 8.94
CA VAL A 129 -24.35 -25.94 9.25
C VAL A 129 -23.72 -25.85 10.66
N ARG A 130 -24.03 -24.87 11.52
CA ARG A 130 -23.50 -24.84 12.91
C ARG A 130 -24.32 -23.93 13.86
N PRO A 131 -24.20 -24.11 15.21
CA PRO A 131 -25.20 -23.71 16.22
C PRO A 131 -25.43 -22.19 16.23
N PRO A 132 -26.52 -21.69 16.85
CA PRO A 132 -26.94 -20.29 16.71
C PRO A 132 -25.78 -19.36 17.05
N LEU A 133 -25.23 -18.70 16.03
CA LEU A 133 -24.16 -17.73 16.19
C LEU A 133 -24.75 -16.59 17.02
N GLY A 134 -24.33 -16.52 18.27
CA GLY A 134 -24.80 -15.50 19.19
C GLY A 134 -24.30 -14.12 18.77
N LEU A 135 -24.86 -13.09 19.41
CA LEU A 135 -24.37 -11.71 19.28
C LEU A 135 -22.85 -11.61 19.52
N ASP A 136 -22.28 -12.49 20.35
CA ASP A 136 -20.83 -12.56 20.62
C ASP A 136 -19.99 -12.96 19.40
N ASP A 137 -20.46 -13.89 18.57
CA ASP A 137 -19.75 -14.33 17.37
C ASP A 137 -19.84 -13.28 16.27
N TYR A 138 -21.01 -12.63 16.15
CA TYR A 138 -21.18 -11.47 15.30
C TYR A 138 -20.22 -10.35 15.70
N TRP A 139 -20.18 -10.02 16.99
CA TRP A 139 -19.31 -8.98 17.55
C TRP A 139 -17.83 -9.27 17.29
N ARG A 140 -17.38 -10.51 17.52
CA ARG A 140 -15.99 -10.92 17.25
C ARG A 140 -15.65 -10.78 15.77
N THR A 141 -16.55 -11.22 14.90
CA THR A 141 -16.36 -11.13 13.44
C THR A 141 -16.32 -9.67 12.98
N TRP A 142 -17.17 -8.82 13.56
CA TRP A 142 -17.18 -7.38 13.28
C TRP A 142 -15.88 -6.71 13.70
N HIS A 143 -15.34 -7.05 14.87
CA HIS A 143 -14.04 -6.54 15.29
C HIS A 143 -12.89 -7.02 14.39
N ASN A 144 -12.91 -8.29 13.98
CA ASN A 144 -11.92 -8.79 13.02
C ASN A 144 -12.03 -8.02 11.70
N PHE A 145 -13.24 -7.80 11.20
CA PHE A 145 -13.50 -7.02 9.99
C PHE A 145 -12.89 -5.62 10.06
N VAL A 146 -13.20 -4.85 11.11
CA VAL A 146 -12.65 -3.50 11.29
C VAL A 146 -11.13 -3.53 11.44
N ARG A 147 -10.59 -4.49 12.19
CA ARG A 147 -9.14 -4.65 12.34
C ARG A 147 -8.44 -4.90 11.00
N GLU A 148 -9.05 -5.67 10.09
CA GLU A 148 -8.48 -5.88 8.76
C GLU A 148 -8.54 -4.61 7.89
N LEU A 149 -9.57 -3.76 8.05
CA LEU A 149 -9.62 -2.45 7.41
C LEU A 149 -8.51 -1.53 7.93
N ASP A 150 -8.35 -1.42 9.26
CA ASP A 150 -7.29 -0.60 9.88
C ASP A 150 -5.88 -1.09 9.47
N ALA A 151 -5.71 -2.41 9.32
CA ALA A 151 -4.47 -2.99 8.84
C ALA A 151 -4.15 -2.58 7.39
N ALA A 152 -5.17 -2.41 6.54
CA ALA A 152 -4.99 -1.91 5.18
C ALA A 152 -4.46 -0.47 5.17
N ASP A 153 -4.95 0.38 6.09
CA ASP A 153 -4.51 1.77 6.23
C ASP A 153 -3.04 1.89 6.64
N MET A 154 -2.61 1.11 7.64
CA MET A 154 -1.20 1.07 8.02
C MET A 154 -0.29 0.58 6.88
N LEU A 155 -0.76 -0.34 6.04
CA LEU A 155 -0.02 -0.82 4.89
C LEU A 155 0.02 0.22 3.76
N TRP A 156 -1.01 1.05 3.63
CA TRP A 156 -1.03 2.15 2.67
C TRP A 156 0.07 3.16 2.96
N GLU A 157 0.19 3.62 4.20
CA GLU A 157 1.24 4.56 4.59
C GLU A 157 2.64 4.00 4.28
N ARG A 158 2.89 2.74 4.65
CA ARG A 158 4.18 2.07 4.37
C ARG A 158 4.44 1.92 2.88
N TRP A 159 3.44 1.50 2.10
CA TRP A 159 3.59 1.32 0.67
C TRP A 159 3.91 2.64 -0.04
N GLN A 160 3.24 3.73 0.36
CA GLN A 160 3.52 5.07 -0.18
C GLN A 160 4.97 5.51 0.12
N ASP A 161 5.48 5.24 1.32
CA ASP A 161 6.86 5.50 1.70
C ASP A 161 7.87 4.64 0.92
N GLU A 162 7.53 3.39 0.64
CA GLU A 162 8.35 2.49 -0.20
C GLU A 162 8.40 2.98 -1.66
N GLN A 163 7.29 3.44 -2.22
CA GLN A 163 7.29 3.97 -3.59
C GLN A 163 8.07 5.30 -3.70
N SER A 164 7.99 6.17 -2.69
CA SER A 164 8.76 7.42 -2.69
C SER A 164 10.26 7.18 -2.47
N SER A 165 10.65 6.25 -1.60
CA SER A 165 12.06 5.93 -1.31
C SER A 165 12.75 5.09 -2.40
N SER A 166 12.02 4.22 -3.09
CA SER A 166 12.55 3.45 -4.23
C SER A 166 12.91 4.34 -5.43
N SER A 167 12.18 5.45 -5.62
CA SER A 167 12.48 6.47 -6.64
C SER A 167 13.78 7.27 -6.39
N SER A 168 14.31 7.20 -5.15
CA SER A 168 15.50 7.91 -4.68
C SER A 168 16.71 7.00 -4.41
N ARG A 169 16.54 5.67 -4.29
CA ARG A 169 17.63 4.66 -4.11
C ARG A 169 18.60 4.48 -5.29
N GLY A 170 18.51 5.32 -6.32
CA GLY A 170 19.61 5.53 -7.28
C GLY A 170 20.78 6.36 -6.71
N MET A 171 20.68 6.84 -5.46
CA MET A 171 21.79 7.39 -4.70
C MET A 171 22.63 6.26 -4.12
N TRP A 172 23.92 6.26 -4.46
CA TRP A 172 24.95 5.36 -3.95
C TRP A 172 24.85 5.10 -2.42
N PRO A 173 25.28 3.90 -1.95
CA PRO A 173 25.14 3.52 -0.56
C PRO A 173 26.24 4.20 0.27
N PHE A 174 25.89 5.27 0.99
CA PHE A 174 26.71 5.72 2.11
C PHE A 174 25.91 5.64 3.41
N ARG A 175 26.32 4.67 4.24
CA ARG A 175 26.17 4.57 5.70
C ARG A 175 24.83 5.02 6.29
N ARG A 176 23.98 4.03 6.57
CA ARG A 176 23.46 3.88 7.94
C ARG A 176 23.92 2.52 8.47
N LYS A 177 25.10 2.51 9.09
CA LYS A 177 25.31 1.56 10.19
C LYS A 177 24.66 2.21 11.40
N GLN A 178 23.55 1.63 11.83
CA GLN A 178 22.97 1.88 13.14
C GLN A 178 23.92 1.39 14.24
N ALA A 179 23.73 2.01 15.40
CA ALA A 179 23.83 1.44 16.73
C ALA A 179 25.17 1.46 17.48
N THR A 180 25.02 2.04 18.69
CA THR A 180 25.68 1.70 19.95
C THR A 180 27.17 2.04 20.09
N GLN A 181 27.44 3.29 20.48
CA GLN A 181 28.46 3.51 21.50
C GLN A 181 27.79 3.35 22.87
N THR A 182 28.17 2.25 23.49
CA THR A 182 27.96 1.86 24.86
C THR A 182 28.37 2.99 25.79
N THR A 183 27.42 3.54 26.55
CA THR A 183 27.72 4.28 27.78
C THR A 183 28.33 3.27 28.76
N GLN A 184 29.65 3.28 28.90
CA GLN A 184 30.32 2.69 30.06
C GLN A 184 30.91 3.81 30.92
N ALA A 185 30.49 3.75 32.18
CA ALA A 185 30.84 4.52 33.36
C ALA A 185 32.24 5.14 33.40
N ILE A 186 32.33 6.37 33.93
CA ILE A 186 33.33 6.73 34.95
C ILE A 186 32.68 7.69 35.97
N ILE A 187 32.51 7.17 37.18
CA ILE A 187 32.28 7.89 38.44
C ILE A 187 33.64 8.43 38.91
N PRO A 188 33.71 9.64 39.50
CA PRO A 188 34.53 9.86 40.68
C PRO A 188 33.67 9.86 41.96
#